data_AF-A0AAU3KH21-F1
#
_entry.id   AF-A0AAU3KH21-F1
#
_cell.length_a   1.000
_cell.length_b   1.000
_cell.length_c   1.000
_cell.angle_alpha   90.00
_cell.angle_beta   90.00
_cell.angle_gamma   90.00
#
_symmetry.space_group_name_H-M   'P 1'
#
loop_
_entity.id
_entity.type
_entity.pdbx_description
1 polymer ?
#
loop_
_entity_poly.entity_id
_entity_poly.type
_entity_poly.pdbx_seq_one_letter_code
_entity_poly.pdbx_strand_id
1 'polypeptide(L)'
;MIAQPRNEFPEFPAALSFLMLLGPDQAKAELERRIVATRARIAEIDSDAAQSAPLGLPRIVTLEDEYQRAVAEAELRWLEAVVADLAAGTLTWSWESLVSHADQSIRS
;
A
#
# COMPACT_ATOMS: atom_id res chain seq x y z
N MET A 1 -11.73 14.28 6.31
CA MET A 1 -13.15 14.73 6.26
C MET A 1 -14.05 13.59 6.79
N ILE A 2 -15.05 13.83 7.66
CA ILE A 2 -15.76 12.72 8.35
C ILE A 2 -16.98 12.19 7.57
N ALA A 3 -17.80 13.07 7.00
CA ALA A 3 -19.08 12.67 6.41
C ALA A 3 -19.03 12.38 4.91
N GLN A 4 -18.10 12.99 4.19
CA GLN A 4 -17.92 12.79 2.76
C GLN A 4 -16.50 12.24 2.54
N PRO A 5 -16.32 11.17 1.76
CA PRO A 5 -14.99 10.79 1.30
C PRO A 5 -14.52 11.83 0.28
N ARG A 6 -13.34 12.42 0.52
CA ARG A 6 -12.62 13.15 -0.55
C ARG A 6 -11.62 12.19 -1.16
N ASN A 7 -11.21 12.45 -2.39
CA ASN A 7 -9.92 11.98 -2.88
C ASN A 7 -8.83 12.69 -2.08
N GLU A 8 -8.56 12.21 -0.86
CA GLU A 8 -7.36 12.50 -0.11
C GLU A 8 -6.27 11.72 -0.83
N PHE A 9 -5.61 12.32 -1.83
CA PHE A 9 -4.62 11.64 -2.68
C PHE A 9 -3.45 11.16 -1.83
N PRO A 10 -3.39 9.89 -1.41
CA PRO A 10 -2.28 9.44 -0.60
C PRO A 10 -1.09 9.31 -1.56
N GLU A 11 0.11 9.64 -1.10
CA GLU A 11 1.30 9.65 -1.96
C GLU A 11 1.56 8.29 -2.62
N PHE A 12 1.14 7.21 -1.96
CA PHE A 12 1.36 5.86 -2.44
C PHE A 12 0.49 5.45 -3.65
N PRO A 13 -0.85 5.57 -3.64
CA PRO A 13 -1.66 5.40 -4.86
C PRO A 13 -1.22 6.28 -6.02
N ALA A 14 -0.74 7.50 -5.74
CA ALA A 14 -0.15 8.34 -6.77
C ALA A 14 1.13 7.72 -7.35
N ALA A 15 2.04 7.24 -6.50
CA ALA A 15 3.26 6.54 -6.93
C ALA A 15 2.98 5.24 -7.71
N LEU A 16 1.93 4.49 -7.34
CA LEU A 16 1.50 3.29 -8.06
C LEU A 16 1.12 3.58 -9.52
N SER A 17 0.60 4.78 -9.80
CA SER A 17 0.28 5.19 -11.19
C SER A 17 1.51 5.29 -12.08
N PHE A 18 2.71 5.39 -11.49
CA PHE A 18 3.99 5.44 -12.19
C PHE A 18 4.79 4.14 -12.05
N LEU A 19 4.28 3.12 -11.33
CA LEU A 19 5.01 1.88 -11.05
C LEU A 19 5.46 1.17 -12.33
N MET A 20 4.67 1.27 -13.40
CA MET A 20 4.97 0.65 -14.71
C MET A 20 6.26 1.17 -15.35
N LEU A 21 6.75 2.34 -14.91
CA LEU A 21 8.04 2.90 -15.35
C LEU A 21 9.22 2.14 -14.75
N LEU A 22 9.03 1.49 -13.62
CA LEU A 22 9.96 0.51 -13.07
C LEU A 22 9.64 -0.83 -13.75
N GLY A 23 10.61 -1.53 -14.31
CA GLY A 23 10.36 -2.89 -14.79
C GLY A 23 9.89 -3.81 -13.64
N PRO A 24 9.28 -4.99 -13.92
CA PRO A 24 8.72 -5.87 -12.89
C PRO A 24 9.68 -6.17 -11.73
N ASP A 25 10.96 -6.42 -12.01
CA ASP A 25 11.98 -6.70 -10.98
C ASP A 25 12.27 -5.50 -10.08
N GLN A 26 12.35 -4.29 -10.67
CA GLN A 26 12.58 -3.06 -9.92
C GLN A 26 11.35 -2.69 -9.09
N ALA A 27 10.15 -2.82 -9.68
CA ALA A 27 8.89 -2.62 -8.98
C ALA A 27 8.78 -3.54 -7.77
N LYS A 28 9.09 -4.83 -7.94
CA LYS A 28 9.14 -5.81 -6.85
C LYS A 28 10.07 -5.37 -5.72
N ALA A 29 11.31 -4.98 -6.05
CA ALA A 29 12.30 -4.56 -5.05
C ALA A 29 11.90 -3.30 -4.27
N GLU A 30 11.21 -2.34 -4.89
CA GLU A 30 10.66 -1.16 -4.19
C GLU A 30 9.47 -1.55 -3.28
N LEU A 31 8.58 -2.42 -3.76
CA LEU A 31 7.45 -2.89 -2.97
C LEU A 31 7.90 -3.74 -1.77
N GLU A 32 8.94 -4.57 -1.91
CA GLU A 32 9.56 -5.30 -0.80
C GLU A 32 10.13 -4.35 0.27
N ARG A 33 10.79 -3.26 -0.14
CA ARG A 33 11.25 -2.23 0.80
C ARG A 33 10.07 -1.57 1.52
N ARG A 34 8.98 -1.30 0.82
CA ARG A 34 7.78 -0.74 1.42
C ARG A 34 7.14 -1.71 2.42
N ILE A 35 7.09 -3.01 2.14
CA ILE A 35 6.63 -4.04 3.09
C ILE A 35 7.39 -3.94 4.41
N VAL A 36 8.72 -3.79 4.38
CA VAL A 36 9.53 -3.64 5.60
C VAL A 36 9.12 -2.38 6.37
N ALA A 37 8.99 -1.24 5.69
CA ALA A 37 8.59 0.01 6.32
C ALA A 37 7.17 -0.06 6.92
N THR A 38 6.21 -0.66 6.22
CA THR A 38 4.82 -0.81 6.69
C THR A 38 4.74 -1.75 7.89
N ARG A 39 5.52 -2.84 7.92
CA ARG A 39 5.63 -3.72 9.11
C ARG A 39 6.22 -3.00 10.31
N ALA A 40 7.26 -2.19 10.12
CA ALA A 40 7.84 -1.39 11.18
C ALA A 40 6.81 -0.41 11.77
N ARG A 41 6.05 0.29 10.92
CA ARG A 41 4.97 1.19 11.34
C ARG A 41 3.88 0.47 12.14
N ILE A 42 3.46 -0.72 11.73
CA ILE A 42 2.48 -1.52 12.50
C ILE A 42 3.04 -1.87 13.88
N ALA A 43 4.29 -2.30 13.95
CA ALA A 43 4.94 -2.65 15.21
C ALA A 43 5.08 -1.45 16.17
N GLU A 44 5.36 -0.26 15.63
CA GLU A 44 5.36 0.99 16.41
C GLU A 44 3.99 1.28 17.03
N ILE A 45 2.92 1.24 16.22
CA ILE A 45 1.56 1.47 16.71
C ILE A 45 1.16 0.44 17.77
N ASP A 46 1.49 -0.84 17.55
CA ASP A 46 1.21 -1.92 18.49
C ASP A 46 1.98 -1.73 19.82
N SER A 47 3.22 -1.25 19.75
CA SER A 47 4.03 -0.92 20.92
C SER A 47 3.44 0.25 21.72
N ASP A 48 3.01 1.31 21.04
CA ASP A 48 2.42 2.48 21.69
C ASP A 48 1.06 2.16 22.34
N ALA A 49 0.26 1.32 21.67
CA ALA A 49 -0.98 0.78 22.23
C ALA A 49 -0.72 -0.07 23.50
N ALA A 50 0.30 -0.92 23.49
CA ALA A 50 0.66 -1.74 24.64
C ALA A 50 1.13 -0.89 25.84
N GLN A 51 1.89 0.18 25.59
CA GLN A 51 2.35 1.12 26.62
C GLN A 51 1.19 1.95 27.21
N SER A 52 0.18 2.25 26.40
CA SER A 52 -0.98 3.07 26.80
C SER A 52 -2.08 2.26 27.47
N ALA A 53 -2.13 0.93 27.26
CA ALA A 53 -3.17 0.05 27.81
C ALA A 53 -3.35 0.15 29.34
N PRO A 54 -2.28 0.24 30.18
CA PRO A 54 -2.43 0.39 31.63
C PRO A 54 -3.08 1.70 32.08
N LEU A 55 -3.11 2.72 31.21
CA LEU A 55 -3.69 4.03 31.52
C LEU A 55 -5.23 4.03 31.49
N GLY A 56 -5.86 2.97 30.95
CA GLY A 56 -7.32 2.83 30.94
C GLY A 56 -8.04 3.95 30.17
N LEU A 57 -7.41 4.50 29.14
CA LEU A 57 -7.95 5.63 28.38
C LEU A 57 -9.25 5.22 27.65
N PRO A 58 -10.22 6.15 27.52
CA PRO A 58 -11.40 5.92 26.69
C PRO A 58 -11.00 5.67 25.22
N ARG A 59 -11.65 4.71 24.54
CA ARG A 59 -11.38 4.32 23.14
C ARG A 59 -11.33 5.50 22.15
N ILE A 60 -12.13 6.54 22.38
CA ILE A 60 -12.15 7.72 21.51
C ILE A 60 -10.78 8.41 21.41
N VAL A 61 -9.93 8.26 22.44
CA VAL A 61 -8.57 8.81 22.48
C VAL A 61 -7.60 8.01 21.61
N THR A 62 -7.84 6.71 21.43
CA THR A 62 -7.01 5.79 20.62
C THR A 62 -7.57 5.53 19.23
N LEU A 63 -8.69 6.16 18.87
CA LEU A 63 -9.43 5.86 17.63
C LEU A 63 -8.60 6.17 16.37
N GLU A 64 -7.74 7.19 16.44
CA GLU A 64 -6.82 7.51 15.35
C GLU A 64 -5.80 6.39 15.13
N ASP A 65 -5.15 5.90 16.18
CA ASP A 65 -4.17 4.81 16.10
C ASP A 65 -4.82 3.51 15.60
N GLU A 66 -6.04 3.21 16.07
CA GLU A 66 -6.84 2.09 15.56
C GLU A 66 -7.06 2.18 14.04
N TYR A 67 -7.41 3.37 13.54
CA TYR A 67 -7.58 3.61 12.11
C TYR A 67 -6.26 3.48 11.35
N GLN A 68 -5.18 4.10 11.84
CA GLN A 68 -3.87 4.04 11.19
C GLN A 68 -3.36 2.60 11.10
N ARG A 69 -3.53 1.81 12.15
CA ARG A 69 -3.18 0.38 12.17
C ARG A 69 -3.99 -0.40 11.14
N ALA A 70 -5.30 -0.20 11.09
CA ALA A 70 -6.18 -0.91 10.16
C ALA A 70 -5.82 -0.61 8.69
N VAL A 71 -5.50 0.65 8.36
CA VAL A 71 -5.05 1.04 7.02
C VAL A 71 -3.70 0.43 6.69
N ALA A 72 -2.73 0.49 7.60
CA ALA A 72 -1.40 -0.09 7.39
C ALA A 72 -1.47 -1.62 7.19
N GLU A 73 -2.32 -2.31 7.94
CA GLU A 73 -2.53 -3.75 7.79
C GLU A 73 -3.16 -4.10 6.43
N ALA A 74 -4.11 -3.29 5.96
CA ALA A 74 -4.69 -3.46 4.63
C ALA A 74 -3.67 -3.22 3.51
N GLU A 75 -2.83 -2.18 3.65
CA GLU A 75 -1.74 -1.91 2.70
C GLU A 75 -0.74 -3.07 2.69
N LEU A 76 -0.33 -3.57 3.85
CA LEU A 76 0.62 -4.68 3.96
C LEU A 76 0.11 -5.94 3.26
N ARG A 77 -1.14 -6.35 3.52
CA ARG A 77 -1.73 -7.52 2.86
C ARG A 77 -1.77 -7.38 1.34
N TRP A 78 -2.09 -6.18 0.85
CA TRP A 78 -2.11 -5.91 -0.59
C TRP A 78 -0.70 -5.96 -1.19
N LEU A 79 0.29 -5.34 -0.53
CA LEU A 79 1.68 -5.36 -0.96
C LEU A 79 2.24 -6.78 -1.05
N GLU A 80 1.98 -7.61 -0.04
CA GLU A 80 2.43 -9.00 0.00
C GLU A 80 1.83 -9.82 -1.15
N ALA A 81 0.55 -9.63 -1.47
CA ALA A 81 -0.10 -10.28 -2.61
C ALA A 81 0.54 -9.86 -3.94
N VAL A 82 0.74 -8.55 -4.16
CA VAL A 82 1.33 -8.04 -5.41
C VAL A 82 2.78 -8.51 -5.58
N VAL A 83 3.57 -8.52 -4.50
CA VAL A 83 4.95 -9.04 -4.54
C VAL A 83 4.96 -10.54 -4.83
N ALA A 84 4.01 -11.30 -4.30
CA ALA A 84 3.86 -12.72 -4.63
C ALA A 84 3.54 -12.93 -6.11
N ASP A 85 2.63 -12.13 -6.67
CA ASP A 85 2.27 -12.21 -8.09
C ASP A 85 3.45 -11.86 -9.01
N LEU A 86 4.23 -10.83 -8.65
CA LEU A 86 5.47 -10.44 -9.33
C LEU A 86 6.53 -11.55 -9.24
N ALA A 87 6.71 -12.16 -8.06
CA ALA A 87 7.66 -13.24 -7.84
C ALA A 87 7.28 -14.51 -8.62
N ALA A 88 5.98 -14.78 -8.75
CA ALA A 88 5.45 -15.90 -9.52
C ALA A 88 5.44 -15.63 -11.04
N GLY A 89 5.70 -14.39 -11.47
CA GLY A 89 5.59 -13.97 -12.88
C GLY A 89 4.15 -13.92 -13.39
N THR A 90 3.16 -14.04 -12.51
CA THR A 90 1.73 -13.93 -12.87
C THR A 90 1.32 -12.47 -13.07
N LEU A 91 2.02 -11.55 -12.40
CA LEU A 91 2.03 -10.13 -12.71
C LEU A 91 3.37 -9.78 -13.36
N THR A 92 3.35 -9.39 -14.63
CA THR A 92 4.54 -8.98 -15.38
C THR A 92 4.16 -8.07 -16.54
N TRP A 93 5.13 -7.33 -17.05
CA TRP A 93 4.96 -6.48 -18.22
C TRP A 93 6.30 -6.21 -18.91
N SER A 94 6.21 -5.89 -20.19
CA SER A 94 7.28 -5.26 -20.97
C SER A 94 6.77 -3.98 -21.63
N TRP A 95 7.67 -3.09 -22.06
CA TRP A 95 7.28 -1.86 -22.76
C TRP A 95 6.42 -2.16 -24.00
N GLU A 96 6.77 -3.20 -24.75
CA GLU A 96 6.03 -3.66 -25.93
C GLU A 96 4.60 -4.12 -25.57
N SER A 97 4.47 -4.85 -24.45
CA SER A 97 3.14 -5.28 -23.96
C SER A 97 2.28 -4.08 -23.56
N LEU A 98 2.86 -3.04 -22.97
CA LEU A 98 2.11 -1.86 -22.53
C LEU A 98 1.68 -0.99 -23.71
N VAL A 99 2.56 -0.74 -24.68
CA VAL A 99 2.25 0.07 -25.86
C VAL A 99 1.18 -0.58 -26.73
N SER A 100 1.24 -1.91 -26.91
CA SER A 100 0.26 -2.64 -27.73
C SER A 100 -1.18 -2.58 -27.20
N HIS A 101 -1.38 -2.35 -25.89
CA HIS A 101 -2.69 -2.18 -25.28
C HIS A 101 -3.19 -0.72 -25.34
N ALA A 102 -2.27 0.26 -25.31
CA ALA A 102 -2.62 1.67 -25.46
C ALA A 102 -3.22 1.97 -26.85
N ASP A 103 -2.66 1.37 -27.91
CA ASP A 103 -3.14 1.53 -29.29
C ASP A 103 -4.53 0.91 -29.54
N GLN A 104 -4.90 -0.13 -28.79
CA GLN A 104 -6.22 -0.76 -28.90
C GLN A 104 -7.33 0.08 -28.26
N SER A 105 -7.01 0.78 -27.16
CA SER A 105 -7.92 1.67 -26.43
C SER A 105 -8.28 2.94 -27.22
N ILE A 106 -7.42 3.38 -28.15
CA ILE A 106 -7.65 4.56 -29.01
C ILE A 106 -8.52 4.23 -30.24
N ARG A 107 -8.67 2.94 -30.58
CA ARG A 107 -9.38 2.48 -31.79
C ARG A 107 -10.81 1.99 -31.54
N SER A 108 -11.30 2.02 -30.30
CA SER A 108 -12.68 1.67 -29.90
C SER A 108 -13.49 2.90 -29.52
#